data_AF-W6ZHV4-F1
#
_entry.id   AF-W6ZHV4-F1
#
_cell.length_a   1.000
_cell.length_b   1.000
_cell.length_c   1.000
_cell.angle_alpha   90.00
_cell.angle_beta   90.00
_cell.angle_gamma   90.00
#
_symmetry.space_group_name_H-M   'P 1'
#
loop_
_entity.id
_entity.type
_entity.pdbx_description
1 polymer ?
#
loop_
_entity_poly.entity_id
_entity_poly.type
_entity_poly.pdbx_seq_one_letter_code
_entity_poly.pdbx_strand_id
1 'polypeptide(L)'
;MGPLKLSRPPPLTTAPETSTITNGAKKPFRFLDLPKDIRLMIYEELGMKTYRDKFPLWYDQHHVTLVNTVTPGLSILATSRQVRSEASAVILPRLGLILRSPPVVVVRAEHLISLVELRDCFRTFPGTKFMEKLMFCLHDPRALPRMIRYRSGKLSARQLRRRLHLISLIAVDDEASLKAFVRFALRAMKYIERNTAETRSLYPPLTLVVELPDTFQGTPVTTSTSLVKCLSYKLFSPLIPTPPRLVTNHAGILWLLRRFAAHISKACELWRIVSLIVKMRLLEEGYTGLRLSGRSVQKAIFRGLEEARSNIPGIVRYGGRASRVTDEI
;
A
#
# COMPACT_ATOMS: atom_id res chain seq x y z
N MET A 1 20.16 -56.71 -53.26
CA MET A 1 19.95 -55.36 -52.69
C MET A 1 18.98 -54.62 -53.58
N GLY A 2 17.72 -54.48 -53.16
CA GLY A 2 16.67 -53.79 -53.93
C GLY A 2 16.40 -52.39 -53.38
N PRO A 3 15.92 -51.44 -54.19
CA PRO A 3 15.72 -50.06 -53.76
C PRO A 3 14.51 -49.96 -52.82
N LEU A 4 14.72 -49.27 -51.70
CA LEU A 4 13.70 -48.97 -50.69
C LEU A 4 12.65 -48.02 -51.27
N LYS A 5 11.40 -48.48 -51.33
CA LYS A 5 10.22 -47.65 -51.65
C LYS A 5 9.93 -46.72 -50.47
N LEU A 6 10.28 -45.44 -50.62
CA LEU A 6 9.86 -44.38 -49.71
C LEU A 6 8.35 -44.10 -49.89
N SER A 7 7.56 -44.46 -48.88
CA SER A 7 6.15 -44.11 -48.75
C SER A 7 5.99 -42.59 -48.63
N ARG A 8 5.12 -42.00 -49.45
CA ARG A 8 4.79 -40.58 -49.40
C ARG A 8 4.19 -40.21 -48.02
N PRO A 9 4.56 -39.06 -47.44
CA PRO A 9 3.94 -38.57 -46.22
C PRO A 9 2.46 -38.18 -46.47
N PRO A 10 1.61 -38.25 -45.44
CA PRO A 10 0.21 -37.86 -45.55
C PRO A 10 0.08 -36.37 -45.87
N PRO A 11 -1.00 -35.97 -46.58
CA PRO A 11 -1.24 -34.57 -46.92
C PRO A 11 -1.41 -33.74 -45.65
N LEU A 12 -0.78 -32.57 -45.63
CA LEU A 12 -0.91 -31.58 -44.56
C LEU A 12 -2.40 -31.30 -44.30
N THR A 13 -2.84 -31.62 -43.09
CA THR A 13 -4.13 -31.19 -42.54
C THR A 13 -4.22 -29.68 -42.66
N THR A 14 -5.21 -29.23 -43.43
CA THR A 14 -5.60 -27.84 -43.62
C THR A 14 -5.62 -27.10 -42.28
N ALA A 15 -4.86 -25.99 -42.25
CA ALA A 15 -4.84 -25.05 -41.15
C ALA A 15 -6.27 -24.64 -40.74
N PRO A 16 -6.53 -24.39 -39.45
CA PRO A 16 -7.81 -23.88 -38.99
C PRO A 16 -8.12 -22.61 -39.77
N GLU A 17 -9.31 -22.58 -40.38
CA GLU A 17 -9.84 -21.46 -41.14
C GLU A 17 -9.61 -20.17 -40.36
N THR A 18 -8.65 -19.39 -40.81
CA THR A 18 -8.47 -18.01 -40.41
C THR A 18 -9.73 -17.30 -40.83
N SER A 19 -10.67 -17.19 -39.89
CA SER A 19 -11.93 -16.47 -40.07
C SER A 19 -11.56 -15.02 -40.40
N THR A 20 -11.50 -14.73 -41.70
CA THR A 20 -11.41 -13.39 -42.25
C THR A 20 -12.63 -12.63 -41.76
N ILE A 21 -12.43 -11.87 -40.67
CA ILE A 21 -13.37 -10.87 -40.18
C ILE A 21 -13.47 -9.83 -41.30
N THR A 22 -14.41 -10.03 -42.22
CA THR A 22 -14.79 -9.04 -43.22
C THR A 22 -15.21 -7.77 -42.47
N ASN A 23 -14.46 -6.69 -42.68
CA ASN A 23 -14.69 -5.32 -42.17
C ASN A 23 -15.98 -4.68 -42.75
N GLY A 24 -17.09 -5.42 -42.80
CA GLY A 24 -18.40 -4.80 -42.91
C GLY A 24 -18.65 -4.03 -41.61
N ALA A 25 -18.91 -2.74 -41.69
CA ALA A 25 -19.10 -1.83 -40.56
C ALA A 25 -20.23 -2.32 -39.62
N LYS A 26 -19.91 -3.26 -38.72
CA LYS A 26 -20.84 -3.73 -37.70
C LYS A 26 -21.11 -2.56 -36.76
N LYS A 27 -22.35 -2.06 -36.81
CA LYS A 27 -22.85 -1.00 -35.92
C LYS A 27 -22.47 -1.36 -34.47
N PRO A 28 -21.90 -0.42 -33.69
CA PRO A 28 -21.53 -0.70 -32.32
C PRO A 28 -22.78 -1.13 -31.53
N PHE A 29 -22.62 -2.21 -30.77
CA PHE A 29 -23.66 -2.75 -29.92
C PHE A 29 -24.02 -1.73 -28.82
N ARG A 30 -25.31 -1.37 -28.68
CA ARG A 30 -25.75 -0.46 -27.63
C ARG A 30 -26.09 -1.26 -26.38
N PHE A 31 -25.45 -0.92 -25.27
CA PHE A 31 -25.67 -1.59 -23.99
C PHE A 31 -27.14 -1.56 -23.51
N LEU A 32 -27.87 -0.49 -23.83
CA LEU A 32 -29.29 -0.36 -23.47
C LEU A 32 -30.23 -1.22 -24.32
N ASP A 33 -29.76 -1.75 -25.44
CA ASP A 33 -30.55 -2.67 -26.29
C ASP A 33 -30.56 -4.10 -25.68
N LEU A 34 -29.73 -4.37 -24.66
CA LEU A 34 -29.81 -5.62 -23.91
C LEU A 34 -31.09 -5.69 -23.08
N PRO A 35 -31.71 -6.87 -22.92
CA PRO A 35 -32.70 -7.10 -21.89
C PRO A 35 -32.17 -6.71 -20.50
N LYS A 36 -33.05 -6.23 -19.62
CA LYS A 36 -32.69 -5.80 -18.27
C LYS A 36 -31.93 -6.88 -17.50
N ASP A 37 -32.36 -8.13 -17.62
CA ASP A 37 -31.75 -9.26 -16.90
C ASP A 37 -30.29 -9.46 -17.31
N ILE A 38 -29.99 -9.34 -18.61
CA ILE A 38 -28.61 -9.41 -19.11
C ILE A 38 -27.78 -8.22 -18.61
N ARG A 39 -28.35 -7.02 -18.54
CA ARG A 39 -27.65 -5.86 -17.96
C ARG A 39 -27.33 -6.07 -16.48
N LEU A 40 -28.26 -6.66 -15.71
CA LEU A 40 -28.05 -7.01 -14.31
C LEU A 40 -26.93 -8.04 -14.15
N MET A 41 -26.92 -9.10 -14.96
CA MET A 41 -25.82 -10.08 -14.98
C MET A 41 -24.47 -9.39 -15.25
N ILE A 42 -24.42 -8.42 -16.17
CA ILE A 42 -23.18 -7.67 -16.45
C ILE A 42 -22.73 -6.85 -15.23
N TYR A 43 -23.65 -6.22 -14.49
CA TYR A 43 -23.27 -5.50 -13.26
C TYR A 43 -22.79 -6.45 -12.16
N GLU A 44 -23.37 -7.66 -12.08
CA GLU A 44 -22.96 -8.68 -11.12
C GLU A 44 -21.52 -9.16 -11.40
N GLU A 45 -21.17 -9.32 -12.67
CA GLU A 45 -19.81 -9.64 -13.16
C GLU A 45 -18.77 -8.53 -12.87
N LEU A 46 -19.19 -7.30 -12.56
CA LEU A 46 -18.30 -6.24 -12.03
C LEU A 46 -17.93 -6.50 -10.56
N GLY A 47 -17.34 -7.66 -10.30
CA GLY A 47 -16.88 -8.12 -8.98
C GLY A 47 -15.78 -7.24 -8.40
N MET A 48 -15.58 -7.33 -7.07
CA MET A 48 -14.47 -6.63 -6.39
C MET A 48 -13.14 -7.22 -6.85
N LYS A 49 -12.15 -6.35 -7.12
CA LYS A 49 -10.78 -6.74 -7.47
C LYS A 49 -9.81 -6.13 -6.48
N THR A 50 -8.95 -6.97 -5.92
CA THR A 50 -7.88 -6.54 -5.00
C THR A 50 -6.55 -6.45 -5.75
N TYR A 51 -6.06 -5.23 -5.92
CA TYR A 51 -4.75 -4.93 -6.50
C TYR A 51 -3.68 -4.95 -5.41
N ARG A 52 -2.56 -5.60 -5.69
CA ARG A 52 -1.38 -5.67 -4.82
C ARG A 52 -0.21 -5.00 -5.54
N ASP A 53 -0.19 -3.68 -5.49
CA ASP A 53 0.77 -2.87 -6.24
C ASP A 53 2.08 -2.77 -5.43
N LYS A 54 3.19 -3.30 -5.95
CA LYS A 54 4.52 -3.12 -5.33
C LYS A 54 5.00 -1.68 -5.57
N PHE A 55 5.42 -1.03 -4.50
CA PHE A 55 5.93 0.34 -4.51
C PHE A 55 7.39 0.33 -4.03
N PRO A 56 8.35 0.71 -4.89
CA PRO A 56 9.76 0.72 -4.53
C PRO A 56 10.02 1.75 -3.44
N LEU A 57 10.88 1.39 -2.50
CA LEU A 57 11.42 2.31 -1.49
C LEU A 57 12.80 2.81 -1.94
N TRP A 58 13.43 3.65 -1.13
CA TRP A 58 14.65 4.37 -1.50
C TRP A 58 15.83 3.47 -1.90
N TYR A 59 15.88 2.25 -1.37
CA TYR A 59 16.82 1.23 -1.82
C TYR A 59 16.08 0.33 -2.78
N ASP A 60 16.62 0.14 -3.99
CA ASP A 60 15.95 -0.53 -5.11
C ASP A 60 15.46 -1.97 -4.80
N GLN A 61 16.00 -2.59 -3.76
CA GLN A 61 15.61 -3.93 -3.30
C GLN A 61 14.43 -3.92 -2.31
N HIS A 62 14.16 -2.79 -1.67
CA HIS A 62 13.12 -2.67 -0.65
C HIS A 62 11.83 -2.14 -1.27
N HIS A 63 10.70 -2.73 -0.87
CA HIS A 63 9.39 -2.28 -1.34
C HIS A 63 8.32 -2.45 -0.26
N VAL A 64 7.26 -1.67 -0.39
CA VAL A 64 5.96 -1.94 0.26
C VAL A 64 4.97 -2.42 -0.80
N THR A 65 3.98 -3.19 -0.39
CA THR A 65 2.85 -3.58 -1.24
C THR A 65 1.62 -2.80 -0.81
N LEU A 66 1.06 -2.02 -1.73
CA LEU A 66 -0.16 -1.26 -1.52
C LEU A 66 -1.35 -2.12 -1.91
N VAL A 67 -2.16 -2.52 -0.92
CA VAL A 67 -3.31 -3.39 -1.15
C VAL A 67 -4.58 -2.54 -1.31
N ASN A 68 -5.12 -2.55 -2.53
CA ASN A 68 -6.27 -1.76 -2.93
C ASN A 68 -7.39 -2.63 -3.51
N THR A 69 -8.45 -2.81 -2.73
CA THR A 69 -9.71 -3.38 -3.22
C THR A 69 -10.50 -2.28 -3.93
N VAL A 70 -10.91 -2.53 -5.16
CA VAL A 70 -11.72 -1.61 -5.97
C VAL A 70 -12.83 -2.38 -6.67
N THR A 71 -13.91 -1.70 -7.02
CA THR A 71 -14.90 -2.21 -7.97
C THR A 71 -14.56 -1.67 -9.36
N PRO A 72 -14.08 -2.50 -10.30
CA PRO A 72 -13.86 -2.05 -11.68
C PRO A 72 -15.18 -1.60 -12.30
N GLY A 73 -15.11 -0.73 -13.31
CA GLY A 73 -16.31 -0.30 -14.03
C GLY A 73 -17.21 0.71 -13.28
N LEU A 74 -16.80 1.26 -12.12
CA LEU A 74 -17.57 2.29 -11.40
C LEU A 74 -17.96 3.51 -12.25
N SER A 75 -17.24 3.78 -13.35
CA SER A 75 -17.60 4.82 -14.32
C SER A 75 -18.97 4.61 -14.95
N ILE A 76 -19.50 3.38 -14.96
CA ILE A 76 -20.84 3.08 -15.48
C ILE A 76 -21.93 3.83 -14.73
N LEU A 77 -21.73 4.10 -13.43
CA LEU A 77 -22.63 4.88 -12.59
C LEU A 77 -22.74 6.36 -13.01
N ALA A 78 -21.78 6.85 -13.80
CA ALA A 78 -21.74 8.21 -14.31
C ALA A 78 -22.37 8.37 -15.71
N THR A 79 -22.96 7.31 -16.28
CA THR A 79 -23.49 7.31 -17.66
C THR A 79 -24.92 7.89 -17.73
N SER A 80 -25.96 7.05 -17.77
CA SER A 80 -27.37 7.48 -17.83
C SER A 80 -28.09 7.24 -16.50
N ARG A 81 -29.23 7.94 -16.28
CA ARG A 81 -30.06 7.77 -15.07
C ARG A 81 -30.57 6.34 -14.91
N GLN A 82 -30.98 5.70 -16.01
CA GLN A 82 -31.45 4.32 -16.02
C GLN A 82 -30.35 3.35 -15.61
N VAL A 83 -29.19 3.41 -16.26
CA VAL A 83 -28.03 2.56 -15.95
C VAL A 83 -27.58 2.78 -14.50
N ARG A 84 -27.51 4.04 -14.05
CA ARG A 84 -27.21 4.36 -12.67
C ARG A 84 -28.22 3.72 -11.72
N SER A 85 -29.52 3.80 -11.98
CA SER A 85 -30.55 3.21 -11.12
C SER A 85 -30.38 1.70 -11.00
N GLU A 86 -30.19 0.99 -12.11
CA GLU A 86 -30.04 -0.47 -12.14
C GLU A 86 -28.72 -0.90 -11.47
N ALA A 87 -27.60 -0.34 -11.90
CA ALA A 87 -26.27 -0.70 -11.42
C ALA A 87 -26.05 -0.33 -9.95
N SER A 88 -26.72 0.71 -9.44
CA SER A 88 -26.55 1.14 -8.04
C SER A 88 -26.98 0.06 -7.05
N ALA A 89 -28.02 -0.71 -7.37
CA ALA A 89 -28.52 -1.78 -6.51
C ALA A 89 -27.46 -2.88 -6.28
N VAL A 90 -26.61 -3.13 -7.28
CA VAL A 90 -25.57 -4.17 -7.24
C VAL A 90 -24.23 -3.61 -6.75
N ILE A 91 -23.83 -2.43 -7.24
CA ILE A 91 -22.48 -1.89 -7.03
C ILE A 91 -22.33 -1.16 -5.69
N LEU A 92 -23.35 -0.42 -5.23
CA LEU A 92 -23.22 0.38 -4.01
C LEU A 92 -23.02 -0.46 -2.73
N PRO A 93 -23.69 -1.62 -2.54
CA PRO A 93 -23.41 -2.49 -1.40
C PRO A 93 -21.94 -2.92 -1.34
N ARG A 94 -21.37 -3.32 -2.49
CA ARG A 94 -19.95 -3.72 -2.63
C ARG A 94 -19.00 -2.56 -2.30
N LEU A 95 -19.28 -1.37 -2.84
CA LEU A 95 -18.53 -0.16 -2.50
C LEU A 95 -18.61 0.16 -0.99
N GLY A 96 -19.77 -0.08 -0.38
CA GLY A 96 -20.00 0.03 1.04
C GLY A 96 -19.05 -0.83 1.87
N LEU A 97 -18.82 -2.08 1.46
CA LEU A 97 -17.87 -3.02 2.08
C LEU A 97 -16.42 -2.55 1.94
N ILE A 98 -16.01 -2.16 0.72
CA ILE A 98 -14.65 -1.65 0.45
C ILE A 98 -14.33 -0.44 1.32
N LEU A 99 -15.29 0.48 1.48
CA LEU A 99 -15.14 1.70 2.27
C LEU A 99 -15.29 1.48 3.79
N ARG A 100 -15.65 0.28 4.26
CA ARG A 100 -15.66 -0.08 5.69
C ARG A 100 -14.32 -0.67 6.15
N SER A 101 -13.51 -1.15 5.22
CA SER A 101 -12.17 -1.67 5.53
C SER A 101 -11.10 -0.59 5.35
N PRO A 102 -10.18 -0.41 6.31
CA PRO A 102 -9.06 0.49 6.14
C PRO A 102 -8.13 -0.04 5.04
N PRO A 103 -7.56 0.82 4.19
CA PRO A 103 -6.55 0.40 3.24
C PRO A 103 -5.31 -0.16 3.95
N VAL A 104 -4.69 -1.15 3.30
CA VAL A 104 -3.63 -1.98 3.90
C VAL A 104 -2.31 -1.75 3.16
N VAL A 105 -1.29 -1.36 3.91
CA VAL A 105 0.11 -1.40 3.48
C VAL A 105 0.70 -2.71 3.99
N VAL A 106 1.29 -3.52 3.11
CA VAL A 106 2.01 -4.72 3.49
C VAL A 106 3.49 -4.47 3.30
N VAL A 107 4.32 -4.86 4.28
CA VAL A 107 5.77 -4.72 4.20
C VAL A 107 6.42 -5.98 4.75
N ARG A 108 7.42 -6.52 4.03
CA ARG A 108 8.24 -7.60 4.58
C ARG A 108 9.13 -7.06 5.69
N ALA A 109 9.40 -7.86 6.71
CA ALA A 109 10.24 -7.49 7.85
C ALA A 109 11.61 -6.92 7.41
N GLU A 110 12.21 -7.53 6.39
CA GLU A 110 13.48 -7.11 5.82
C GLU A 110 13.43 -5.72 5.14
N HIS A 111 12.25 -5.28 4.66
CA HIS A 111 12.06 -3.96 4.04
C HIS A 111 11.64 -2.89 5.04
N LEU A 112 11.21 -3.28 6.25
CA LEU A 112 10.72 -2.35 7.27
C LEU A 112 11.76 -1.29 7.63
N ILE A 113 13.05 -1.64 7.53
CA ILE A 113 14.18 -0.73 7.75
C ILE A 113 14.10 0.55 6.90
N SER A 114 13.59 0.45 5.67
CA SER A 114 13.46 1.58 4.74
C SER A 114 12.36 2.56 5.13
N LEU A 115 11.46 2.16 6.02
CA LEU A 115 10.41 3.02 6.57
C LEU A 115 10.87 3.76 7.83
N VAL A 116 12.05 3.44 8.37
CA VAL A 116 12.59 3.98 9.63
C VAL A 116 13.69 4.99 9.36
N GLU A 117 13.82 6.05 10.17
CA GLU A 117 15.02 6.92 10.15
C GLU A 117 16.03 6.32 11.10
N LEU A 118 17.15 5.88 10.53
CA LEU A 118 18.27 5.36 11.31
C LEU A 118 19.09 6.47 11.95
N ARG A 119 18.97 7.69 11.43
CA ARG A 119 19.54 8.87 12.06
C ARG A 119 18.60 9.29 13.18
N ASP A 120 19.12 9.55 14.37
CA ASP A 120 18.31 10.05 15.49
C ASP A 120 17.82 11.50 15.28
N CYS A 121 18.12 12.11 14.12
CA CYS A 121 17.60 13.40 13.71
C CYS A 121 16.34 13.27 12.85
N PHE A 122 15.20 13.70 13.39
CA PHE A 122 14.08 14.10 12.55
C PHE A 122 14.48 15.38 11.82
N ARG A 123 14.94 15.26 10.57
CA ARG A 123 15.10 16.45 9.73
C ARG A 123 13.70 16.99 9.46
N THR A 124 13.48 18.25 9.79
CA THR A 124 12.22 18.99 9.62
C THR A 124 11.78 19.19 8.16
N PHE A 125 12.56 18.70 7.19
CA PHE A 125 12.16 18.76 5.78
C PHE A 125 11.04 17.75 5.50
N PRO A 126 9.97 18.15 4.79
CA PRO A 126 8.81 17.31 4.54
C PRO A 126 9.23 15.98 3.90
N GLY A 127 9.04 14.92 4.68
CA GLY A 127 9.50 13.55 4.53
C GLY A 127 9.98 13.10 3.17
N THR A 128 11.20 12.57 3.12
CA THR A 128 11.68 11.81 1.97
C THR A 128 11.07 10.42 1.91
N LYS A 129 10.45 9.97 3.00
CA LYS A 129 9.95 8.60 3.15
C LYS A 129 8.52 8.42 2.73
N PHE A 130 8.26 7.21 2.27
CA PHE A 130 6.96 6.75 1.83
C PHE A 130 5.83 7.09 2.83
N MET A 131 5.97 6.66 4.09
CA MET A 131 4.91 6.84 5.09
C MET A 131 4.65 8.32 5.40
N GLU A 132 5.68 9.13 5.54
CA GLU A 132 5.52 10.56 5.80
C GLU A 132 4.84 11.28 4.63
N LYS A 133 5.24 10.98 3.39
CA LYS A 133 4.60 11.54 2.19
C LYS A 133 3.15 11.11 2.06
N LEU A 134 2.85 9.85 2.35
CA LEU A 134 1.48 9.35 2.36
C LEU A 134 0.66 10.14 3.39
N MET A 135 1.13 10.22 4.63
CA MET A 135 0.43 10.91 5.72
C MET A 135 0.23 12.40 5.43
N PHE A 136 1.26 13.07 4.89
CA PHE A 136 1.15 14.44 4.39
C PHE A 136 0.05 14.57 3.34
N CYS A 137 0.03 13.68 2.34
CA CYS A 137 -1.00 13.71 1.30
C CYS A 137 -2.40 13.49 1.88
N LEU A 138 -2.57 12.58 2.84
CA LEU A 138 -3.85 12.32 3.49
C LEU A 138 -4.38 13.52 4.27
N HIS A 139 -3.49 14.41 4.74
CA HIS A 139 -3.90 15.63 5.39
C HIS A 139 -4.10 16.82 4.45
N ASP A 140 -3.23 16.98 3.45
CA ASP A 140 -3.22 18.19 2.61
C ASP A 140 -4.59 18.34 1.90
N PRO A 141 -5.40 19.37 2.23
CA PRO A 141 -6.70 19.57 1.61
C PRO A 141 -6.59 19.81 0.10
N ARG A 142 -5.41 20.21 -0.38
CA ARG A 142 -5.13 20.41 -1.80
C ARG A 142 -4.74 19.10 -2.51
N ALA A 143 -4.40 18.03 -1.79
CA ALA A 143 -3.98 16.78 -2.41
C ALA A 143 -5.12 16.06 -3.13
N LEU A 144 -6.28 15.96 -2.50
CA LEU A 144 -7.48 15.33 -3.09
C LEU A 144 -7.86 15.92 -4.46
N PRO A 145 -8.09 17.25 -4.63
CA PRO A 145 -8.45 17.81 -5.93
C PRO A 145 -7.34 17.64 -6.98
N ARG A 146 -6.05 17.66 -6.57
CA ARG A 146 -4.92 17.41 -7.48
C ARG A 146 -4.92 15.96 -7.99
N MET A 147 -5.13 14.98 -7.10
CA MET A 147 -5.21 13.56 -7.45
C MET A 147 -6.43 13.27 -8.36
N ILE A 148 -7.58 13.90 -8.11
CA ILE A 148 -8.77 13.80 -8.96
C ILE A 148 -8.49 14.39 -10.36
N ARG A 149 -7.84 15.56 -10.44
CA ARG A 149 -7.44 16.16 -11.72
C ARG A 149 -6.46 15.28 -12.50
N TYR A 150 -5.51 14.64 -11.81
CA TYR A 150 -4.61 13.68 -12.44
C TYR A 150 -5.37 12.46 -12.98
N ARG A 151 -6.27 11.87 -12.18
CA ARG A 151 -7.08 10.71 -12.60
C ARG A 151 -7.98 11.02 -13.81
N SER A 152 -8.41 12.27 -13.97
CA SER A 152 -9.20 12.73 -15.11
C SER A 152 -8.37 13.21 -16.31
N GLY A 153 -7.03 13.08 -16.27
CA GLY A 153 -6.14 13.54 -17.34
C GLY A 153 -5.93 15.06 -17.40
N LYS A 154 -6.54 15.83 -16.49
CA LYS A 154 -6.45 17.31 -16.43
C LYS A 154 -5.17 17.83 -15.74
N LEU A 155 -4.33 16.93 -15.24
CA LEU A 155 -3.06 17.25 -14.59
C LEU A 155 -2.05 16.17 -14.99
N SER A 156 -0.88 16.57 -15.49
CA SER A 156 0.13 15.60 -15.91
C SER A 156 0.81 14.92 -14.72
N ALA A 157 1.39 13.73 -14.94
CA ALA A 157 2.14 13.00 -13.92
C ALA A 157 3.27 13.84 -13.29
N ARG A 158 4.03 14.56 -14.13
CA ARG A 158 5.09 15.49 -13.69
C ARG A 158 4.56 16.62 -12.81
N GLN A 159 3.43 17.22 -13.19
CA GLN A 159 2.80 18.28 -12.40
C GLN A 159 2.28 17.76 -11.06
N LEU A 160 1.67 16.56 -11.03
CA LEU A 160 1.21 15.94 -9.80
C LEU A 160 2.38 15.66 -8.85
N ARG A 161 3.46 15.03 -9.34
CA ARG A 161 4.65 14.74 -8.52
C ARG A 161 5.22 16.00 -7.90
N ARG A 162 5.35 17.10 -8.67
CA ARG A 162 5.84 18.38 -8.16
C ARG A 162 4.91 18.96 -7.09
N ARG A 163 3.59 18.96 -7.33
CA ARG A 163 2.60 19.56 -6.42
C ARG A 163 2.39 18.78 -5.13
N LEU A 164 2.62 17.46 -5.15
CA LEU A 164 2.56 16.60 -3.97
C LEU A 164 3.96 16.31 -3.37
N HIS A 165 5.00 16.97 -3.88
CA HIS A 165 6.39 16.76 -3.48
C HIS A 165 6.88 15.30 -3.60
N LEU A 166 6.34 14.50 -4.53
CA LEU A 166 6.66 13.08 -4.71
C LEU A 166 7.91 12.84 -5.57
N ILE A 167 8.59 13.89 -6.06
CA ILE A 167 9.76 13.76 -6.95
C ILE A 167 10.90 12.97 -6.28
N SER A 168 11.06 13.10 -4.96
CA SER A 168 12.08 12.36 -4.21
C SER A 168 11.69 10.92 -3.91
N LEU A 169 10.42 10.55 -4.10
CA LEU A 169 9.86 9.26 -3.71
C LEU A 169 9.55 8.37 -4.91
N ILE A 170 9.11 8.96 -6.02
CA ILE A 170 8.69 8.25 -7.23
C ILE A 170 9.48 8.79 -8.40
N ALA A 171 10.18 7.90 -9.09
CA ALA A 171 10.93 8.23 -10.30
C ALA A 171 10.03 8.88 -11.37
N VAL A 172 10.61 9.69 -12.23
CA VAL A 172 9.87 10.53 -13.19
C VAL A 172 9.16 9.68 -14.25
N ASP A 173 9.79 8.58 -14.63
CA ASP A 173 9.37 7.55 -15.58
C ASP A 173 8.49 6.46 -14.95
N ASP A 174 8.52 6.29 -13.62
CA ASP A 174 7.69 5.32 -12.92
C ASP A 174 6.23 5.81 -12.75
N GLU A 175 5.46 5.70 -13.84
CA GLU A 175 4.02 5.98 -13.82
C GLU A 175 3.20 4.94 -13.05
N ALA A 176 3.66 3.69 -13.00
CA ALA A 176 2.94 2.59 -12.38
C ALA A 176 2.84 2.83 -10.86
N SER A 177 3.96 3.13 -10.21
CA SER A 177 4.00 3.47 -8.78
C SER A 177 3.24 4.75 -8.47
N LEU A 178 3.26 5.75 -9.36
CA LEU A 178 2.44 6.95 -9.19
C LEU A 178 0.94 6.61 -9.22
N LYS A 179 0.49 5.79 -10.18
CA LYS A 179 -0.92 5.35 -10.27
C LYS A 179 -1.33 4.54 -9.04
N ALA A 180 -0.47 3.63 -8.58
CA ALA A 180 -0.68 2.84 -7.36
C ALA A 180 -0.80 3.72 -6.11
N PHE A 181 0.14 4.65 -5.93
CA PHE A 181 0.15 5.61 -4.82
C PHE A 181 -1.11 6.46 -4.79
N VAL A 182 -1.50 7.04 -5.94
CA VAL A 182 -2.71 7.87 -6.04
C VAL A 182 -3.97 7.07 -5.74
N ARG A 183 -4.09 5.84 -6.29
CA ARG A 183 -5.21 4.95 -6.02
C ARG A 183 -5.33 4.65 -4.52
N PHE A 184 -4.21 4.32 -3.89
CA PHE A 184 -4.14 4.04 -2.45
C PHE A 184 -4.52 5.24 -1.60
N ALA A 185 -3.92 6.41 -1.88
CA ALA A 185 -4.18 7.64 -1.14
C ALA A 185 -5.63 8.09 -1.26
N LEU A 186 -6.23 8.03 -2.46
CA LEU A 186 -7.64 8.36 -2.66
C LEU A 186 -8.57 7.42 -1.88
N ARG A 187 -8.27 6.11 -1.83
CA ARG A 187 -9.03 5.15 -1.01
C ARG A 187 -8.93 5.52 0.48
N ALA A 188 -7.72 5.80 0.96
CA ALA A 188 -7.50 6.21 2.35
C ALA A 188 -8.21 7.52 2.69
N MET A 189 -8.17 8.53 1.83
CA MET A 189 -8.93 9.77 2.02
C MET A 189 -10.43 9.52 2.13
N LYS A 190 -10.99 8.68 1.25
CA LYS A 190 -12.41 8.33 1.28
C LYS A 190 -12.80 7.55 2.53
N TYR A 191 -11.92 6.69 3.03
CA TYR A 191 -12.10 5.99 4.31
C TYR A 191 -12.11 6.98 5.49
N ILE A 192 -11.15 7.93 5.52
CA ILE A 192 -11.04 8.97 6.56
C ILE A 192 -12.23 9.92 6.57
N GLU A 193 -12.75 10.28 5.39
CA GLU A 193 -13.95 11.13 5.23
C GLU A 193 -15.19 10.46 5.82
N ARG A 194 -15.30 9.12 5.67
CA ARG A 194 -16.43 8.35 6.21
C ARG A 194 -16.33 8.11 7.71
N ASN A 195 -15.12 7.97 8.25
CA ASN A 195 -14.90 7.74 9.68
C ASN A 195 -14.95 9.05 10.47
N THR A 196 -15.96 9.18 11.32
CA THR A 196 -16.13 10.30 12.27
C THR A 196 -14.95 10.41 13.24
N ALA A 197 -14.75 11.59 13.84
CA ALA A 197 -13.67 11.81 14.82
C ALA A 197 -13.70 10.80 15.99
N GLU A 198 -14.90 10.42 16.43
CA GLU A 198 -15.13 9.43 17.50
C GLU A 198 -14.68 8.02 17.11
N THR A 199 -14.97 7.61 15.87
CA THR A 199 -14.64 6.27 15.37
C THR A 199 -13.19 6.14 14.91
N ARG A 200 -12.47 7.24 14.64
CA ARG A 200 -11.05 7.22 14.23
C ARG A 200 -10.11 6.61 15.28
N SER A 201 -10.48 6.72 16.56
CA SER A 201 -9.73 6.07 17.62
C SER A 201 -9.84 4.55 17.51
N LEU A 202 -11.05 4.03 17.32
CA LEU A 202 -11.36 2.60 17.21
C LEU A 202 -10.91 2.00 15.87
N TYR A 203 -11.02 2.77 14.78
CA TYR A 203 -10.72 2.35 13.40
C TYR A 203 -9.69 3.28 12.75
N PRO A 204 -8.40 3.04 13.02
CA PRO A 204 -7.31 3.78 12.42
C PRO A 204 -7.35 3.80 10.89
N PRO A 205 -7.03 4.95 10.26
CA PRO A 205 -7.12 5.13 8.81
C PRO A 205 -6.30 4.17 7.96
N LEU A 206 -5.21 3.64 8.51
CA LEU A 206 -4.26 2.80 7.81
C LEU A 206 -3.99 1.55 8.63
N THR A 207 -3.86 0.42 7.94
CA THR A 207 -3.33 -0.81 8.51
C THR A 207 -1.99 -1.12 7.87
N LEU A 208 -0.93 -1.24 8.67
CA LEU A 208 0.34 -1.80 8.27
C LEU A 208 0.40 -3.27 8.68
N VAL A 209 0.55 -4.17 7.71
CA VAL A 209 0.83 -5.58 7.95
C VAL A 209 2.32 -5.81 7.73
N VAL A 210 3.01 -6.28 8.76
CA VAL A 210 4.41 -6.68 8.66
C VAL A 210 4.49 -8.18 8.47
N GLU A 211 4.96 -8.60 7.30
CA GLU A 211 5.14 -9.99 6.91
C GLU A 211 6.53 -10.47 7.35
N LEU A 212 6.55 -11.46 8.24
CA LEU A 212 7.76 -12.04 8.78
C LEU A 212 7.99 -13.41 8.15
N PRO A 213 9.03 -13.56 7.30
CA PRO A 213 9.44 -14.87 6.82
C PRO A 213 10.10 -15.66 7.96
N ASP A 214 9.99 -16.98 7.92
CA ASP A 214 10.58 -17.88 8.92
C ASP A 214 12.12 -17.80 8.92
N THR A 215 12.71 -17.46 7.78
CA THR A 215 14.15 -17.23 7.63
C THR A 215 14.63 -15.89 8.16
N PHE A 216 13.76 -15.05 8.74
CA PHE A 216 14.17 -13.72 9.22
C PHE A 216 15.05 -13.80 10.47
N GLN A 217 16.36 -13.65 10.28
CA GLN A 217 17.35 -13.61 11.37
C GLN A 217 17.57 -12.19 11.92
N GLY A 218 17.12 -11.17 11.20
CA GLY A 218 17.36 -9.77 11.48
C GLY A 218 17.93 -9.04 10.27
N THR A 219 17.81 -7.73 10.25
CA THR A 219 18.40 -6.89 9.20
C THR A 219 19.73 -6.35 9.71
N PRO A 220 20.83 -6.41 8.95
CA PRO A 220 22.06 -5.71 9.34
C PRO A 220 21.76 -4.22 9.34
N VAL A 221 21.92 -3.57 10.49
CA VAL A 221 21.68 -2.13 10.61
C VAL A 221 22.90 -1.46 11.15
N THR A 222 23.33 -0.43 10.44
CA THR A 222 24.37 0.48 10.90
C THR A 222 23.71 1.61 11.68
N THR A 223 23.60 1.48 13.00
CA THR A 223 23.13 2.58 13.85
C THR A 223 24.27 3.27 14.56
N SER A 224 24.17 4.60 14.61
CA SER A 224 25.12 5.43 15.30
C SER A 224 24.72 5.69 16.73
N THR A 225 25.51 5.22 17.69
CA THR A 225 25.75 5.88 18.98
C THR A 225 26.69 5.04 19.82
N SER A 226 27.65 5.67 20.51
CA SER A 226 28.02 5.16 21.84
C SER A 226 26.98 5.69 22.82
N LEU A 227 26.64 4.91 23.85
CA LEU A 227 25.75 5.34 24.94
C LEU A 227 26.16 6.73 25.48
N VAL A 228 27.47 6.94 25.65
CA VAL A 228 28.06 8.20 26.13
C VAL A 228 27.81 9.36 25.16
N LYS A 229 27.98 9.16 23.85
CA LYS A 229 27.67 10.20 22.85
C LYS A 229 26.18 10.48 22.79
N CYS A 230 25.32 9.46 22.89
CA CYS A 230 23.87 9.68 22.89
C CYS A 230 23.43 10.54 24.07
N LEU A 231 24.00 10.28 25.26
CA LEU A 231 23.81 11.07 26.46
C LEU A 231 24.33 12.50 26.29
N SER A 232 25.56 12.66 25.78
CA SER A 232 26.15 13.99 25.57
C SER A 232 25.36 14.83 24.56
N TYR A 233 24.90 14.24 23.45
CA TYR A 233 24.08 14.97 22.47
C TYR A 233 22.70 15.35 23.02
N LYS A 234 22.07 14.46 23.80
CA LYS A 234 20.82 14.79 24.51
C LYS A 234 20.97 15.94 25.49
N LEU A 235 22.12 16.02 26.18
CA LEU A 235 22.39 17.06 27.17
C LEU A 235 22.82 18.39 26.54
N PHE A 236 23.67 18.36 25.51
CA PHE A 236 24.40 19.54 25.06
C PHE A 236 24.02 20.05 23.66
N SER A 237 23.28 19.29 22.85
CA SER A 237 22.96 19.71 21.48
C SER A 237 21.69 19.02 20.94
N PRO A 238 20.49 19.34 21.48
CA PRO A 238 19.24 18.68 21.11
C PRO A 238 18.81 18.91 19.65
N LEU A 239 19.41 19.91 18.98
CA LEU A 239 19.03 20.34 17.62
C LEU A 239 20.04 19.92 16.53
N ILE A 240 21.21 19.38 16.90
CA ILE A 240 22.27 19.06 15.94
C ILE A 240 22.19 17.57 15.57
N PRO A 241 22.10 17.22 14.27
CA PRO A 241 22.07 15.83 13.84
C PRO A 241 23.40 15.13 14.18
N THR A 242 23.30 13.99 14.85
CA THR A 242 24.46 13.18 15.23
C THR A 242 25.07 12.49 14.00
N PRO A 243 26.40 12.57 13.80
CA PRO A 243 27.07 11.86 12.70
C PRO A 243 27.12 10.35 12.98
N PRO A 244 27.01 9.50 11.94
CA PRO A 244 26.86 8.08 12.16
C PRO A 244 28.13 7.38 12.69
N ARG A 245 27.98 6.32 13.50
CA ARG A 245 29.04 5.39 13.91
C ARG A 245 28.63 4.01 13.41
N LEU A 246 29.57 3.22 12.90
CA LEU A 246 29.31 1.87 12.45
C LEU A 246 29.23 0.91 13.65
N VAL A 247 28.03 0.42 13.95
CA VAL A 247 27.83 -0.76 14.79
C VAL A 247 27.04 -1.74 13.94
N THR A 248 27.68 -2.82 13.50
CA THR A 248 27.07 -3.89 12.72
C THR A 248 26.39 -4.88 13.67
N ASN A 249 25.15 -4.59 14.07
CA ASN A 249 24.31 -5.55 14.79
C ASN A 249 23.12 -5.97 13.91
N HIS A 250 22.66 -7.20 14.10
CA HIS A 250 21.43 -7.69 13.48
C HIS A 250 20.24 -7.10 14.23
N ALA A 251 19.51 -6.20 13.58
CA ALA A 251 18.27 -5.65 14.09
C ALA A 251 17.15 -6.69 13.98
N GLY A 252 16.81 -7.31 15.10
CA GLY A 252 15.65 -8.19 15.18
C GLY A 252 14.33 -7.42 15.01
N ILE A 253 13.25 -8.16 14.74
CA ILE A 253 11.94 -7.58 14.40
C ILE A 253 11.36 -6.67 15.49
N LEU A 254 11.54 -7.03 16.77
CA LEU A 254 11.05 -6.20 17.89
C LEU A 254 11.76 -4.84 17.93
N TRP A 255 13.05 -4.79 17.59
CA TRP A 255 13.78 -3.54 17.52
C TRP A 255 13.30 -2.68 16.34
N LEU A 256 13.10 -3.30 15.17
CA LEU A 256 12.59 -2.61 13.99
C LEU A 256 11.20 -2.02 14.24
N LEU A 257 10.30 -2.79 14.85
CA LEU A 257 8.96 -2.33 15.22
C LEU A 257 8.97 -1.19 16.22
N ARG A 258 9.86 -1.26 17.23
CA ARG A 258 10.06 -0.18 18.20
C ARG A 258 10.48 1.10 17.50
N ARG A 259 11.53 1.04 16.67
CA ARG A 259 12.04 2.21 15.94
C ARG A 259 11.04 2.75 14.92
N PHE A 260 10.34 1.87 14.23
CA PHE A 260 9.24 2.23 13.34
C PHE A 260 8.12 2.96 14.11
N ALA A 261 7.66 2.43 15.24
CA ALA A 261 6.64 3.05 16.07
C ALA A 261 7.08 4.44 16.57
N ALA A 262 8.33 4.58 17.01
CA ALA A 262 8.87 5.87 17.43
C ALA A 262 8.87 6.90 16.28
N HIS A 263 9.33 6.49 15.10
CA HIS A 263 9.39 7.35 13.93
C HIS A 263 8.00 7.75 13.43
N ILE A 264 7.12 6.78 13.21
CA ILE A 264 5.78 7.07 12.72
C ILE A 264 4.98 7.91 13.72
N SER A 265 5.18 7.73 15.03
CA SER A 265 4.51 8.55 16.04
C SER A 265 4.89 10.03 15.93
N LYS A 266 6.18 10.33 15.75
CA LYS A 266 6.64 11.70 15.53
C LYS A 266 6.11 12.28 14.22
N ALA A 267 6.07 11.48 13.16
CA ALA A 267 5.47 11.90 11.89
C ALA A 267 3.97 12.20 12.07
N CYS A 268 3.22 11.33 12.73
CA CYS A 268 1.82 11.54 13.07
C CYS A 268 1.62 12.81 13.89
N GLU A 269 2.44 13.05 14.91
CA GLU A 269 2.39 14.25 15.74
C GLU A 269 2.67 15.52 14.94
N LEU A 270 3.71 15.51 14.08
CA LEU A 270 4.06 16.61 13.20
C LEU A 270 2.92 16.99 12.25
N TRP A 271 2.27 15.99 11.66
CA TRP A 271 1.13 16.19 10.76
C TRP A 271 -0.20 16.31 11.52
N ARG A 272 -0.18 16.26 12.86
CA ARG A 272 -1.33 16.26 13.78
C ARG A 272 -2.34 15.14 13.52
N ILE A 273 -1.92 14.00 12.95
CA ILE A 273 -2.80 13.12 12.15
C ILE A 273 -2.48 11.62 12.14
N VAL A 274 -3.58 10.88 11.86
CA VAL A 274 -3.75 9.46 11.48
C VAL A 274 -3.12 8.47 12.46
N SER A 275 -4.00 7.74 13.14
CA SER A 275 -3.62 6.52 13.83
C SER A 275 -3.26 5.42 12.82
N LEU A 276 -2.34 4.53 13.19
CA LEU A 276 -1.94 3.37 12.40
C LEU A 276 -2.17 2.11 13.22
N ILE A 277 -2.79 1.08 12.64
CA ILE A 277 -2.73 -0.27 13.19
C ILE A 277 -1.54 -0.98 12.60
N VAL A 278 -0.70 -1.58 13.45
CA VAL A 278 0.34 -2.52 13.04
C VAL A 278 -0.13 -3.94 13.37
N LYS A 279 -0.19 -4.80 12.35
CA LYS A 279 -0.45 -6.24 12.49
C LYS A 279 0.77 -7.03 12.05
N MET A 280 0.98 -8.19 12.65
CA MET A 280 2.04 -9.12 12.27
C MET A 280 1.45 -10.31 11.51
N ARG A 281 2.08 -10.71 10.41
CA ARG A 281 1.76 -11.93 9.67
C ARG A 281 3.00 -12.80 9.58
N LEU A 282 2.88 -14.07 9.96
CA LEU A 282 3.91 -15.09 9.73
C LEU A 282 3.64 -15.72 8.36
N LEU A 283 4.63 -15.74 7.46
CA LEU A 283 4.45 -16.24 6.10
C LEU A 283 4.43 -17.78 6.04
N GLU A 284 5.24 -18.43 6.87
CA GLU A 284 5.30 -19.89 7.00
C GLU A 284 5.03 -20.24 8.48
N GLU A 285 4.55 -21.47 8.75
CA GLU A 285 4.37 -21.97 10.14
C GLU A 285 5.49 -22.96 10.48
N GLY A 286 6.58 -22.93 9.72
CA GLY A 286 7.66 -23.90 9.81
C GLY A 286 8.57 -23.60 10.99
N TYR A 287 8.55 -24.48 12.00
CA TYR A 287 9.61 -24.82 12.98
C TYR A 287 10.55 -23.74 13.53
N THR A 288 10.29 -22.45 13.35
CA THR A 288 11.10 -21.41 13.94
C THR A 288 10.68 -21.29 15.39
N GLY A 289 11.62 -21.61 16.29
CA GLY A 289 11.47 -21.42 17.74
C GLY A 289 11.22 -19.96 18.15
N LEU A 290 11.14 -19.03 17.19
CA LEU A 290 10.78 -17.64 17.41
C LEU A 290 9.28 -17.51 17.74
N ARG A 291 8.91 -17.87 18.98
CA ARG A 291 7.60 -17.57 19.56
C ARG A 291 7.47 -16.06 19.77
N LEU A 292 7.19 -15.32 18.72
CA LEU A 292 6.76 -13.92 18.82
C LEU A 292 5.37 -13.89 19.43
N SER A 293 5.33 -13.66 20.73
CA SER A 293 4.09 -13.40 21.44
C SER A 293 3.54 -12.04 21.01
N GLY A 294 2.21 -11.95 20.87
CA GLY A 294 1.56 -10.66 20.61
C GLY A 294 1.88 -9.61 21.68
N ARG A 295 2.09 -10.05 22.93
CA ARG A 295 2.52 -9.19 24.04
C ARG A 295 3.90 -8.58 23.81
N SER A 296 4.86 -9.35 23.29
CA SER A 296 6.21 -8.84 22.97
C SER A 296 6.17 -7.79 21.87
N VAL A 297 5.37 -8.00 20.83
CA VAL A 297 5.17 -7.05 19.74
C VAL A 297 4.51 -5.77 20.25
N GLN A 298 3.44 -5.90 21.02
CA GLN A 298 2.75 -4.78 21.64
C GLN A 298 3.69 -3.97 22.54
N LYS A 299 4.49 -4.63 23.38
CA LYS A 299 5.50 -3.99 24.24
C LYS A 299 6.57 -3.26 23.42
N ALA A 300 7.00 -3.81 22.29
CA ALA A 300 7.95 -3.16 21.39
C ALA A 300 7.36 -1.87 20.78
N ILE A 301 6.11 -1.92 20.31
CA ILE A 301 5.40 -0.75 19.79
C ILE A 301 5.24 0.33 20.88
N PHE A 302 4.76 -0.05 22.08
CA PHE A 302 4.61 0.89 23.19
C PHE A 302 5.92 1.57 23.59
N ARG A 303 7.02 0.80 23.70
CA ARG A 303 8.34 1.37 23.96
C ARG A 303 8.78 2.38 22.89
N GLY A 304 8.42 2.15 21.63
CA GLY A 304 8.68 3.11 20.56
C GLY A 304 7.90 4.41 20.74
N LEU A 305 6.63 4.31 21.13
CA LEU A 305 5.79 5.47 21.44
C LEU A 305 6.33 6.28 22.62
N GLU A 306 6.76 5.59 23.68
CA GLU A 306 7.41 6.22 24.84
C GLU A 306 8.71 6.95 24.45
N GLU A 307 9.55 6.34 23.61
CA GLU A 307 10.77 6.96 23.08
C GLU A 307 10.49 8.19 22.22
N ALA A 308 9.37 8.20 21.52
CA ALA A 308 8.92 9.36 20.76
C ALA A 308 8.45 10.52 21.65
N ARG A 309 8.23 10.29 22.96
CA ARG A 309 7.57 11.21 23.89
C ARG A 309 6.20 11.67 23.38
N SER A 310 5.53 10.82 22.61
CA SER A 310 4.26 11.21 22.01
C SER A 310 3.16 11.09 23.05
N ASN A 311 2.61 12.24 23.44
CA ASN A 311 1.55 12.32 24.46
C ASN A 311 0.17 11.98 23.91
N ILE A 312 0.06 11.58 22.64
CA ILE A 312 -1.22 11.33 21.98
C ILE A 312 -1.57 9.85 22.13
N PRO A 313 -2.52 9.49 23.01
CA PRO A 313 -2.88 8.10 23.23
C PRO A 313 -3.43 7.47 21.94
N GLY A 314 -2.87 6.32 21.56
CA GLY A 314 -3.42 5.49 20.50
C GLY A 314 -3.13 5.93 19.07
N ILE A 315 -2.04 6.69 18.82
CA ILE A 315 -1.53 6.92 17.46
C ILE A 315 -1.18 5.59 16.81
N VAL A 316 -0.26 4.81 17.39
CA VAL A 316 0.09 3.49 16.84
C VAL A 316 -0.49 2.42 17.75
N ARG A 317 -1.21 1.47 17.16
CA ARG A 317 -1.84 0.38 17.90
C ARG A 317 -1.34 -0.96 17.36
N TYR A 318 -1.07 -1.89 18.25
CA TYR A 318 -0.91 -3.28 17.85
C TYR A 318 -2.30 -3.91 17.64
N GLY A 319 -2.58 -4.36 16.42
CA GLY A 319 -3.86 -4.95 16.04
C GLY A 319 -3.91 -6.47 16.08
N GLY A 320 -2.91 -7.12 16.71
CA GLY A 320 -2.82 -8.58 16.76
C GLY A 320 -2.13 -9.22 15.55
N ARG A 321 -2.32 -10.54 15.42
CA ARG A 321 -1.87 -11.31 14.26
C ARG A 321 -2.86 -11.12 13.11
N ALA A 322 -2.35 -10.85 11.92
CA ALA A 322 -3.16 -10.86 10.70
C ALA A 322 -3.42 -12.31 10.27
N SER A 323 -4.63 -12.59 9.78
CA SER A 323 -4.95 -13.90 9.18
C SER A 323 -4.02 -14.19 8.00
N ARG A 324 -3.67 -15.48 7.85
CA ARG A 324 -2.95 -16.03 6.68
C ARG A 324 -3.78 -15.87 5.41
N VAL A 325 -5.07 -16.15 5.54
CA VAL A 325 -6.03 -16.06 4.45
C VAL A 325 -6.44 -14.59 4.32
N THR A 326 -5.79 -13.88 3.40
CA THR A 326 -6.38 -12.67 2.79
C THR A 326 -6.92 -12.98 1.41
N ASP A 327 -7.71 -14.05 1.34
CA ASP A 327 -8.60 -14.33 0.20
C ASP A 327 -10.06 -13.92 0.48
N GLU A 328 -10.35 -13.30 1.62
CA GLU A 328 -11.70 -12.79 1.90
C GLU A 328 -11.67 -11.32 2.33
N ILE A 329 -11.36 -10.41 1.39
CA ILE A 329 -12.04 -9.10 1.21
C ILE A 329 -12.06 -8.73 -0.27
#